data_AF-A0A3L7S367-F1
#
_entry.id   AF-A0A3L7S367-F1
#
_cell.length_a   1.000
_cell.length_b   1.000
_cell.length_c   1.000
_cell.angle_alpha   90.00
_cell.angle_beta   90.00
_cell.angle_gamma   90.00
#
_symmetry.space_group_name_H-M   'P 1'
#
loop_
_entity.id
_entity.type
_entity.pdbx_description
1 polymer ?
#
loop_
_entity_poly.entity_id
_entity_poly.type
_entity_poly.pdbx_seq_one_letter_code
_entity_poly.pdbx_strand_id
1 'polypeptide(L)'
;MHIRDGILSPEVCVVTGLISLAAVGYSLRKLRLDLEDRAVPLTGMLASVVFAGQMVNFPLIGLPVSGHLLGGVLAAVMLGPWAACLAITLVLVVQAVLFNDGGLLSLGANILNMGVVGAWGGYAIYTIIRKWLGNGTMTAIPAAVIAAWFSVLAAAALFCFEFGCSTGSQEFHLRGIFTLMVLYHALIGVGEALITGSVLSFVLSRRPDLISIPGAASPITNVSQFVMAGVVGGLAIAAILAPLKSDYPDGLDQVVQQTGMEARQIERDGLVFQGYELPLPSGFGWSTLATSLAGILGTLVVFGIAMGLGKGARWNLPVIESGEPHGR
;
A
#
# COMPACT_ATOMS: atom_id res chain seq x y z
N MET A 1 -9.76 2.52 -0.89
CA MET A 1 -9.95 3.89 -1.45
C MET A 1 -9.50 3.97 -2.90
N HIS A 2 -9.44 2.83 -3.60
CA HIS A 2 -8.89 2.78 -4.94
C HIS A 2 -9.80 3.54 -5.90
N ILE A 3 -9.26 4.58 -6.51
CA ILE A 3 -9.98 5.44 -7.43
C ILE A 3 -10.20 4.66 -8.72
N ARG A 4 -11.45 4.46 -9.12
CA ARG A 4 -11.80 3.84 -10.40
C ARG A 4 -11.72 4.84 -11.55
N ASP A 5 -11.56 4.32 -12.77
CA ASP A 5 -11.52 5.16 -13.96
C ASP A 5 -12.86 5.89 -14.14
N GLY A 6 -12.77 7.15 -14.59
CA GLY A 6 -13.92 8.03 -14.78
C GLY A 6 -14.34 8.87 -13.58
N ILE A 7 -13.90 8.54 -12.35
CA ILE A 7 -14.13 9.40 -11.17
C ILE A 7 -13.36 10.72 -11.26
N LEU A 8 -12.08 10.65 -11.66
CA LEU A 8 -11.25 11.83 -11.92
C LEU A 8 -11.24 12.15 -13.42
N SER A 9 -11.12 13.43 -13.75
CA SER A 9 -11.03 13.82 -15.15
C SER A 9 -9.65 13.45 -15.73
N PRO A 10 -9.54 13.18 -17.05
CA PRO A 10 -8.28 12.77 -17.67
C PRO A 10 -7.13 13.75 -17.41
N GLU A 11 -7.41 15.05 -17.31
CA GLU A 11 -6.38 16.07 -17.03
C GLU A 11 -5.77 15.88 -15.64
N VAL A 12 -6.59 15.63 -14.62
CA VAL A 12 -6.13 15.37 -13.25
C VAL A 12 -5.37 14.04 -13.20
N CYS A 13 -5.84 13.01 -13.90
CA CYS A 13 -5.13 11.73 -14.03
C CYS A 13 -3.73 11.90 -14.64
N VAL A 14 -3.58 12.74 -15.68
CA VAL A 14 -2.27 13.04 -16.28
C VAL A 14 -1.36 13.77 -15.31
N VAL A 15 -1.86 14.82 -14.64
CA VAL A 15 -1.06 15.61 -13.69
C VAL A 15 -0.61 14.75 -12.50
N THR A 16 -1.52 14.02 -11.87
CA THR A 16 -1.19 13.12 -10.76
C THR A 16 -0.28 11.99 -11.21
N GLY A 17 -0.46 11.46 -12.44
CA GLY A 17 0.44 10.49 -13.06
C GLY A 17 1.87 11.00 -13.22
N LEU A 18 2.06 12.23 -13.68
CA LEU A 18 3.39 12.85 -13.81
C LEU A 18 4.06 13.06 -12.45
N ILE A 19 3.31 13.53 -11.46
CA ILE A 19 3.81 13.72 -10.09
C ILE A 19 4.22 12.36 -9.48
N SER A 20 3.37 11.36 -9.61
CA SER A 20 3.65 9.99 -9.15
C SER A 20 4.84 9.38 -9.85
N LEU A 21 4.99 9.56 -11.17
CA LEU A 21 6.15 9.08 -11.91
C LEU A 21 7.44 9.72 -11.41
N ALA A 22 7.44 11.03 -11.13
CA ALA A 22 8.58 11.73 -10.55
C ALA A 22 8.92 11.20 -9.14
N ALA A 23 7.91 10.99 -8.30
CA ALA A 23 8.08 10.46 -6.95
C ALA A 23 8.61 9.01 -6.95
N VAL A 24 8.04 8.14 -7.78
CA VAL A 24 8.49 6.75 -7.97
C VAL A 24 9.92 6.71 -8.53
N GLY A 25 10.22 7.54 -9.53
CA GLY A 25 11.57 7.67 -10.09
C GLY A 25 12.59 8.14 -9.04
N TYR A 26 12.21 9.10 -8.19
CA TYR A 26 13.04 9.55 -7.08
C TYR A 26 13.25 8.46 -6.02
N SER A 27 12.19 7.73 -5.63
CA SER A 27 12.28 6.58 -4.73
C SER A 27 13.23 5.51 -5.28
N LEU A 28 13.13 5.20 -6.57
CA LEU A 28 14.00 4.23 -7.23
C LEU A 28 15.47 4.69 -7.20
N ARG A 29 15.73 5.97 -7.48
CA ARG A 29 17.07 6.53 -7.42
C ARG A 29 17.65 6.47 -6.00
N LYS A 30 16.86 6.82 -4.99
CA LYS A 30 17.29 6.74 -3.58
C LYS A 30 17.56 5.31 -3.16
N LEU A 31 16.66 4.39 -3.48
CA LEU A 31 16.87 2.98 -3.16
C LEU A 31 18.14 2.44 -3.83
N ARG A 32 18.42 2.80 -5.09
CA ARG A 32 19.64 2.37 -5.79
C ARG A 32 20.94 2.84 -5.14
N LEU A 33 20.95 4.03 -4.55
CA LEU A 33 22.13 4.56 -3.85
C LEU A 33 22.39 3.82 -2.53
N ASP A 34 21.32 3.31 -1.90
CA ASP A 34 21.35 2.64 -0.60
C ASP A 34 21.08 1.12 -0.71
N LEU A 35 21.30 0.53 -1.90
CA LEU A 35 20.90 -0.85 -2.22
C LEU A 35 21.81 -1.86 -1.51
N GLU A 36 21.42 -2.28 -0.30
CA GLU A 36 21.99 -3.46 0.34
C GLU A 36 21.48 -4.75 -0.33
N ASP A 37 22.26 -5.84 -0.22
CA ASP A 37 21.92 -7.13 -0.82
C ASP A 37 20.55 -7.70 -0.39
N ARG A 38 20.05 -7.26 0.76
CA ARG A 38 18.79 -7.69 1.38
C ARG A 38 17.58 -6.79 1.08
N ALA A 39 17.77 -5.59 0.54
CA ALA A 39 16.69 -4.62 0.39
C ALA A 39 15.58 -5.09 -0.58
N VAL A 40 15.97 -5.74 -1.69
CA VAL A 40 15.03 -6.26 -2.69
C VAL A 40 14.12 -7.36 -2.11
N PRO A 41 14.64 -8.45 -1.51
CA PRO A 41 13.79 -9.47 -0.90
C PRO A 41 12.86 -8.95 0.19
N LEU A 42 13.34 -8.03 1.04
CA LEU A 42 12.52 -7.43 2.10
C LEU A 42 11.39 -6.55 1.54
N THR A 43 11.69 -5.76 0.51
CA THR A 43 10.69 -4.94 -0.19
C THR A 43 9.63 -5.80 -0.85
N GLY A 44 10.04 -6.85 -1.57
CA GLY A 44 9.10 -7.79 -2.19
C GLY A 44 8.24 -8.52 -1.17
N MET A 45 8.84 -8.97 -0.06
CA MET A 45 8.10 -9.61 1.04
C MET A 45 7.03 -8.66 1.60
N LEU A 46 7.37 -7.43 1.99
CA LEU A 46 6.37 -6.49 2.52
C LEU A 46 5.33 -6.10 1.49
N ALA A 47 5.70 -5.89 0.23
CA ALA A 47 4.72 -5.64 -0.84
C ALA A 47 3.69 -6.79 -0.91
N SER A 48 4.14 -8.03 -0.78
CA SER A 48 3.27 -9.22 -0.82
C SER A 48 2.34 -9.30 0.38
N VAL A 49 2.85 -8.98 1.58
CA VAL A 49 2.06 -8.92 2.81
C VAL A 49 1.03 -7.79 2.75
N VAL A 50 1.42 -6.60 2.27
CA VAL A 50 0.51 -5.46 2.13
C VAL A 50 -0.56 -5.75 1.08
N PHE A 51 -0.21 -6.35 -0.06
CA PHE A 51 -1.19 -6.81 -1.06
C PHE A 51 -2.20 -7.77 -0.43
N ALA A 52 -1.73 -8.79 0.30
CA ALA A 52 -2.62 -9.74 0.97
C ALA A 52 -3.51 -9.05 2.01
N GLY A 53 -2.96 -8.10 2.78
CA GLY A 53 -3.70 -7.33 3.77
C GLY A 53 -4.73 -6.39 3.15
N GLN A 54 -4.45 -5.82 1.98
CA GLN A 54 -5.37 -4.95 1.23
C GLN A 54 -6.60 -5.69 0.71
N MET A 55 -6.50 -7.00 0.49
CA MET A 55 -7.66 -7.82 0.12
C MET A 55 -8.64 -8.07 1.27
N VAL A 56 -8.19 -7.87 2.52
CA VAL A 56 -9.01 -8.11 3.71
C VAL A 56 -9.76 -6.82 4.06
N ASN A 57 -10.91 -6.60 3.41
CA ASN A 57 -11.84 -5.55 3.82
C ASN A 57 -12.49 -5.91 5.16
N PHE A 58 -12.41 -5.01 6.13
CA PHE A 58 -13.11 -5.13 7.40
C PHE A 58 -14.33 -4.19 7.45
N PRO A 59 -15.48 -4.64 7.97
CA PRO A 59 -16.66 -3.79 8.09
C PRO A 59 -16.47 -2.74 9.19
N LEU A 60 -16.95 -1.52 8.96
CA LEU A 60 -17.06 -0.50 10.00
C LEU A 60 -18.28 -0.80 10.86
N ILE A 61 -18.06 -0.97 12.16
CA ILE A 61 -19.12 -1.33 13.11
C ILE A 61 -20.21 -0.24 13.08
N GLY A 62 -21.44 -0.65 12.75
CA GLY A 62 -22.61 0.23 12.72
C GLY A 62 -22.82 1.02 11.42
N LEU A 63 -22.01 0.81 10.39
CA LEU A 63 -22.16 1.45 9.08
C LEU A 63 -22.08 0.41 7.95
N PRO A 64 -22.83 0.57 6.84
CA PRO A 64 -22.75 -0.32 5.68
C PRO A 64 -21.53 0.01 4.81
N VAL A 65 -20.36 0.13 5.43
CA VAL A 65 -19.09 0.57 4.81
C VAL A 65 -17.99 -0.36 5.27
N SER A 66 -17.07 -0.70 4.37
CA SER A 66 -15.85 -1.40 4.70
C SER A 66 -14.61 -0.55 4.43
N GLY A 67 -13.49 -0.97 4.98
CA GLY A 67 -12.17 -0.45 4.60
C GLY A 67 -11.13 -1.55 4.68
N HIS A 68 -9.96 -1.27 4.11
CA HIS A 68 -8.82 -2.18 4.15
C HIS A 68 -7.58 -1.44 4.63
N LEU A 69 -6.54 -2.24 4.89
CA LEU A 69 -5.20 -1.75 5.15
C LEU A 69 -4.71 -0.88 3.97
N LEU A 70 -4.14 0.29 4.22
CA LEU A 70 -3.35 1.04 3.25
C LEU A 70 -1.91 0.54 3.25
N GLY A 71 -1.31 0.38 4.44
CA GLY A 71 -0.01 -0.25 4.66
C GLY A 71 1.20 0.66 4.41
N GLY A 72 0.98 1.93 4.06
CA GLY A 72 2.03 2.87 3.70
C GLY A 72 2.99 3.18 4.85
N VAL A 73 2.45 3.53 6.03
CA VAL A 73 3.27 3.82 7.23
C VAL A 73 3.95 2.56 7.75
N LEU A 74 3.23 1.44 7.80
CA LEU A 74 3.81 0.16 8.19
C LEU A 74 5.03 -0.19 7.33
N ALA A 75 4.88 -0.14 6.00
CA ALA A 75 5.98 -0.39 5.08
C ALA A 75 7.12 0.63 5.25
N ALA A 76 6.79 1.92 5.41
CA ALA A 76 7.79 2.97 5.51
C ALA A 76 8.60 2.94 6.81
N VAL A 77 7.98 2.55 7.93
CA VAL A 77 8.70 2.36 9.20
C VAL A 77 9.65 1.17 9.14
N MET A 78 9.27 0.10 8.41
CA MET A 78 10.08 -1.12 8.29
C MET A 78 11.19 -1.05 7.23
N LEU A 79 10.96 -0.37 6.10
CA LEU A 79 11.89 -0.35 4.96
C LEU A 79 12.44 1.05 4.62
N GLY A 80 11.91 2.09 5.26
CA GLY A 80 12.10 3.47 4.83
C GLY A 80 11.09 3.91 3.76
N PRO A 81 10.91 5.23 3.59
CA PRO A 81 9.85 5.81 2.75
C PRO A 81 10.00 5.49 1.26
N TRP A 82 11.24 5.38 0.77
CA TRP A 82 11.52 5.15 -0.65
C TRP A 82 11.16 3.72 -1.07
N ALA A 83 11.62 2.73 -0.31
CA ALA A 83 11.29 1.32 -0.57
C ALA A 83 9.80 1.04 -0.38
N ALA A 84 9.17 1.66 0.63
CA ALA A 84 7.73 1.56 0.85
C ALA A 84 6.92 2.13 -0.33
N CYS A 85 7.29 3.31 -0.85
CA CYS A 85 6.63 3.89 -2.02
C CYS A 85 6.68 2.95 -3.24
N LEU A 86 7.84 2.32 -3.50
CA LEU A 86 7.99 1.34 -4.58
C LEU A 86 7.16 0.07 -4.33
N ALA A 87 7.12 -0.42 -3.09
CA ALA A 87 6.30 -1.56 -2.70
C ALA A 87 4.81 -1.29 -2.96
N ILE A 88 4.27 -0.17 -2.43
CA ILE A 88 2.87 0.20 -2.62
C ILE A 88 2.55 0.46 -4.11
N THR A 89 3.48 1.07 -4.86
CA THR A 89 3.32 1.26 -6.31
C THR A 89 3.18 -0.07 -7.03
N LEU A 90 4.04 -1.05 -6.72
CA LEU A 90 3.96 -2.38 -7.32
C LEU A 90 2.63 -3.07 -7.00
N VAL A 91 2.18 -2.98 -5.74
CA VAL A 91 0.90 -3.52 -5.29
C VAL A 91 -0.25 -2.92 -6.10
N LEU A 92 -0.30 -1.60 -6.22
CA LEU A 92 -1.33 -0.88 -6.99
C LEU A 92 -1.32 -1.23 -8.47
N VAL A 93 -0.14 -1.38 -9.09
CA VAL A 93 -0.03 -1.80 -10.49
C VAL A 93 -0.63 -3.20 -10.67
N VAL A 94 -0.30 -4.14 -9.78
CA VAL A 94 -0.84 -5.50 -9.85
C VAL A 94 -2.35 -5.51 -9.64
N GLN A 95 -2.85 -4.74 -8.67
CA GLN A 95 -4.29 -4.58 -8.40
C GLN A 95 -5.05 -4.02 -9.60
N ALA A 96 -4.55 -2.93 -10.18
CA ALA A 96 -5.17 -2.30 -11.33
C ALA A 96 -5.06 -3.14 -12.61
N VAL A 97 -4.01 -3.96 -12.80
CA VAL A 97 -3.84 -4.75 -14.03
C VAL A 97 -4.53 -6.10 -13.95
N LEU A 98 -4.45 -6.81 -12.82
CA LEU A 98 -4.94 -8.18 -12.72
C LEU A 98 -6.31 -8.30 -12.06
N PHE A 99 -6.61 -7.43 -11.08
CA PHE A 99 -7.76 -7.58 -10.20
C PHE A 99 -8.90 -6.60 -10.46
N ASN A 100 -8.70 -5.64 -11.37
CA ASN A 100 -9.63 -4.54 -11.61
C ASN A 100 -9.91 -3.71 -10.34
N ASP A 101 -8.95 -3.66 -9.42
CA ASP A 101 -9.06 -2.94 -8.17
C ASP A 101 -8.32 -1.60 -8.30
N GLY A 102 -9.10 -0.56 -8.62
CA GLY A 102 -8.60 0.73 -9.10
C GLY A 102 -8.50 0.82 -10.62
N GLY A 103 -8.49 2.05 -11.12
CA GLY A 103 -8.42 2.37 -12.54
C GLY A 103 -6.98 2.42 -13.09
N LEU A 104 -6.83 2.18 -14.40
CA LEU A 104 -5.55 2.32 -15.08
C LEU A 104 -5.23 3.78 -15.40
N LEU A 105 -6.25 4.57 -15.77
CA LEU A 105 -6.09 6.00 -16.03
C LEU A 105 -5.87 6.74 -14.70
N SER A 106 -6.60 6.36 -13.65
CA SER A 106 -6.44 6.90 -12.29
C SER A 106 -5.28 6.30 -11.49
N LEU A 107 -4.50 5.37 -12.06
CA LEU A 107 -3.37 4.71 -11.39
C LEU A 107 -2.37 5.73 -10.81
N GLY A 108 -2.13 6.83 -11.54
CA GLY A 108 -1.29 7.93 -11.09
C GLY A 108 -1.76 8.55 -9.77
N ALA A 109 -3.06 8.83 -9.65
CA ALA A 109 -3.68 9.37 -8.44
C ALA A 109 -3.64 8.34 -7.28
N ASN A 110 -3.91 7.06 -7.57
CA ASN A 110 -3.80 5.99 -6.57
C ASN A 110 -2.37 5.89 -6.00
N ILE A 111 -1.34 5.95 -6.87
CA ILE A 111 0.06 5.96 -6.44
C ILE A 111 0.37 7.23 -5.63
N LEU A 112 -0.17 8.38 -6.01
CA LEU A 112 0.07 9.64 -5.28
C LEU A 112 -0.52 9.55 -3.87
N ASN A 113 -1.77 9.12 -3.75
CA ASN A 113 -2.49 9.04 -2.48
C ASN A 113 -1.91 7.96 -1.55
N MET A 114 -1.72 6.74 -2.04
CA MET A 114 -1.33 5.62 -1.18
C MET A 114 0.18 5.39 -1.17
N GLY A 115 0.83 5.51 -2.31
CA GLY A 115 2.27 5.29 -2.44
C GLY A 115 3.12 6.46 -1.96
N VAL A 116 2.74 7.69 -2.28
CA VAL A 116 3.51 8.89 -1.91
C VAL A 116 3.01 9.46 -0.59
N VAL A 117 1.74 9.88 -0.49
CA VAL A 117 1.21 10.44 0.76
C VAL A 117 1.17 9.39 1.86
N GLY A 118 0.68 8.18 1.57
CA GLY A 118 0.67 7.08 2.53
C GLY A 118 2.06 6.68 3.05
N ALA A 119 3.06 6.53 2.17
CA ALA A 119 4.40 6.12 2.58
C ALA A 119 5.32 7.29 2.96
N TRP A 120 5.58 8.25 2.06
CA TRP A 120 6.47 9.38 2.33
C TRP A 120 5.86 10.34 3.35
N GLY A 121 4.61 10.74 3.13
CA GLY A 121 3.89 11.64 4.03
C GLY A 121 3.70 11.02 5.41
N GLY A 122 3.25 9.77 5.44
CA GLY A 122 3.14 8.99 6.67
C GLY A 122 4.47 8.86 7.43
N TYR A 123 5.58 8.57 6.73
CA TYR A 123 6.91 8.53 7.35
C TYR A 123 7.37 9.91 7.85
N ALA A 124 7.07 10.98 7.13
CA ALA A 124 7.36 12.33 7.57
C ALA A 124 6.63 12.64 8.90
N ILE A 125 5.33 12.32 8.99
CA ILE A 125 4.55 12.46 10.23
C ILE A 125 5.18 11.62 11.35
N TYR A 126 5.52 10.35 11.07
CA TYR A 126 6.20 9.47 12.02
C TYR A 126 7.49 10.09 12.56
N THR A 127 8.37 10.60 11.69
CA THR A 127 9.64 11.21 12.10
C THR A 127 9.46 12.51 12.89
N ILE A 128 8.45 13.32 12.58
CA ILE A 128 8.11 14.52 13.35
C ILE A 128 7.68 14.15 14.76
N ILE A 129 6.77 13.17 14.90
CA ILE A 129 6.31 12.71 16.21
C ILE A 129 7.48 12.11 17.02
N ARG A 130 8.36 11.35 16.37
CA ARG A 130 9.57 10.78 16.98
C ARG A 130 10.53 11.85 17.49
N LYS A 131 10.67 12.98 16.79
CA LYS A 131 11.47 14.11 17.27
C LYS A 131 10.90 14.71 18.56
N TRP A 132 9.59 14.66 18.76
CA TRP A 132 8.92 15.22 19.94
C TRP A 132 8.88 14.23 21.11
N LEU A 133 8.57 12.96 20.86
CA LEU A 133 8.47 11.92 21.88
C LEU A 133 9.84 11.32 22.27
N GLY A 134 10.87 11.50 21.44
CA GLY A 134 12.19 10.91 21.59
C GLY A 134 12.39 9.66 20.73
N ASN A 135 13.66 9.26 20.54
CA ASN A 135 14.05 8.21 19.59
C ASN A 135 14.13 6.78 20.19
N GLY A 136 13.63 6.54 21.40
CA GLY A 136 13.66 5.20 22.02
C GLY A 136 12.67 4.21 21.40
N THR A 137 12.92 2.90 21.49
CA THR A 137 12.04 1.87 20.89
C THR A 137 10.59 1.95 21.37
N MET A 138 10.38 2.39 22.62
CA MET A 138 9.04 2.55 23.22
C MET A 138 8.17 3.62 22.55
N THR A 139 8.76 4.58 21.85
CA THR A 139 8.01 5.65 21.16
C THR A 139 7.76 5.34 19.69
N ALA A 140 8.39 4.30 19.14
CA ALA A 140 8.25 3.92 17.74
C ALA A 140 6.82 3.47 17.41
N ILE A 141 6.24 2.59 18.24
CA ILE A 141 4.88 2.08 18.02
C ILE A 141 3.84 3.20 18.13
N PRO A 142 3.77 3.99 19.23
CA PRO A 142 2.81 5.09 19.31
C PRO A 142 2.94 6.11 18.18
N ALA A 143 4.17 6.46 17.78
CA ALA A 143 4.39 7.36 16.66
C ALA A 143 3.89 6.79 15.33
N ALA A 144 4.10 5.50 15.08
CA ALA A 144 3.64 4.83 13.87
C ALA A 144 2.10 4.70 13.84
N VAL A 145 1.46 4.39 14.97
CA VAL A 145 0.00 4.34 15.12
C VAL A 145 -0.63 5.69 14.77
N ILE A 146 -0.11 6.77 15.35
CA ILE A 146 -0.61 8.13 15.09
C ILE A 146 -0.35 8.52 13.63
N ALA A 147 0.85 8.26 13.11
CA ALA A 147 1.20 8.56 11.72
C ALA A 147 0.34 7.79 10.72
N ALA A 148 0.05 6.52 10.99
CA ALA A 148 -0.81 5.68 10.16
C ALA A 148 -2.22 6.26 10.06
N TRP A 149 -2.81 6.65 11.18
CA TRP A 149 -4.13 7.30 11.22
C TRP A 149 -4.16 8.60 10.38
N PHE A 150 -3.19 9.50 10.60
CA PHE A 150 -3.12 10.75 9.85
C PHE A 150 -2.80 10.54 8.36
N SER A 151 -2.03 9.51 8.01
CA SER A 151 -1.70 9.22 6.60
C SER A 151 -2.94 8.83 5.78
N VAL A 152 -3.86 8.06 6.38
CA VAL A 152 -5.13 7.69 5.75
C VAL A 152 -6.02 8.92 5.54
N LEU A 153 -6.09 9.80 6.54
CA LEU A 153 -6.83 11.07 6.41
C LEU A 153 -6.23 11.99 5.35
N ALA A 154 -4.90 12.09 5.29
CA ALA A 154 -4.21 12.90 4.30
C ALA A 154 -4.47 12.37 2.88
N ALA A 155 -4.45 11.06 2.67
CA ALA A 155 -4.79 10.44 1.40
C ALA A 155 -6.25 10.71 1.00
N ALA A 156 -7.21 10.54 1.92
CA ALA A 156 -8.62 10.83 1.67
C ALA A 156 -8.89 12.30 1.36
N ALA A 157 -8.21 13.22 2.06
CA ALA A 157 -8.29 14.65 1.79
C ALA A 157 -7.67 15.02 0.44
N LEU A 158 -6.54 14.39 0.07
CA LEU A 158 -5.92 14.61 -1.24
C LEU A 158 -6.82 14.14 -2.37
N PHE A 159 -7.47 12.98 -2.25
CA PHE A 159 -8.50 12.56 -3.20
C PHE A 159 -9.59 13.63 -3.38
N CYS A 160 -10.10 14.20 -2.28
CA CYS A 160 -11.13 15.25 -2.38
C CYS A 160 -10.63 16.49 -3.11
N PHE A 161 -9.35 16.82 -2.96
CA PHE A 161 -8.71 17.91 -3.69
C PHE A 161 -8.57 17.57 -5.18
N GLU A 162 -8.07 16.38 -5.52
CA GLU A 162 -7.97 15.86 -6.89
C GLU A 162 -9.33 15.86 -7.59
N PHE A 163 -10.36 15.39 -6.89
CA PHE A 163 -11.73 15.41 -7.38
C PHE A 163 -12.25 16.84 -7.55
N GLY A 164 -12.01 17.73 -6.58
CA GLY A 164 -12.38 19.15 -6.70
C GLY A 164 -11.75 19.85 -7.91
N CYS A 165 -10.52 19.47 -8.28
CA CYS A 165 -9.83 19.95 -9.47
C CYS A 165 -10.28 19.29 -10.78
N SER A 166 -11.06 18.21 -10.72
CA SER A 166 -11.50 17.49 -11.93
C SER A 166 -12.58 18.25 -12.69
N THR A 167 -12.53 18.17 -14.02
CA THR A 167 -13.57 18.73 -14.88
C THR A 167 -14.94 18.13 -14.54
N GLY A 168 -15.96 18.97 -14.39
CA GLY A 168 -17.31 18.57 -13.99
C GLY A 168 -17.51 18.34 -12.48
N SER A 169 -16.50 18.52 -11.64
CA SER A 169 -16.64 18.34 -10.18
C SER A 169 -17.69 19.27 -9.53
N GLN A 170 -17.96 20.41 -10.18
CA GLN A 170 -18.94 21.42 -9.77
C GLN A 170 -20.39 20.91 -9.76
N GLU A 171 -20.66 19.79 -10.44
CA GLU A 171 -21.97 19.13 -10.44
C GLU A 171 -22.28 18.46 -9.09
N PHE A 172 -21.28 18.31 -8.21
CA PHE A 172 -21.41 17.63 -6.93
C PHE A 172 -21.22 18.56 -5.73
N HIS A 173 -21.80 18.16 -4.61
CA HIS A 173 -21.61 18.83 -3.33
C HIS A 173 -20.23 18.49 -2.73
N LEU A 174 -19.18 19.18 -3.16
CA LEU A 174 -17.78 18.93 -2.74
C LEU A 174 -17.59 18.91 -1.22
N ARG A 175 -18.28 19.79 -0.48
CA ARG A 175 -18.25 19.80 1.00
C ARG A 175 -18.84 18.52 1.60
N GLY A 176 -19.90 17.99 0.99
CA GLY A 176 -20.52 16.72 1.40
C GLY A 176 -19.59 15.54 1.15
N ILE A 177 -19.00 15.47 -0.05
CA ILE A 177 -17.99 14.46 -0.41
C ILE A 177 -16.81 14.50 0.56
N PHE A 178 -16.23 15.68 0.81
CA PHE A 178 -15.12 15.84 1.74
C PHE A 178 -15.48 15.35 3.15
N THR A 179 -16.67 15.71 3.63
CA THR A 179 -17.14 15.31 4.96
C THR A 179 -17.27 13.78 5.05
N LEU A 180 -17.91 13.14 4.07
CA LEU A 180 -18.08 11.69 4.05
C LEU A 180 -16.75 10.96 3.91
N MET A 181 -15.90 11.40 2.99
CA MET A 181 -14.58 10.81 2.77
C MET A 181 -13.74 10.85 4.04
N VAL A 182 -13.63 12.01 4.68
CA VAL A 182 -12.85 12.15 5.92
C VAL A 182 -13.47 11.34 7.06
N LEU A 183 -14.79 11.30 7.20
CA LEU A 183 -15.44 10.54 8.29
C LEU A 183 -15.25 9.03 8.13
N TYR A 184 -15.50 8.46 6.95
CA TYR A 184 -15.29 7.04 6.72
C TYR A 184 -13.81 6.68 6.86
N HIS A 185 -12.91 7.47 6.31
CA HIS A 185 -11.48 7.20 6.38
C HIS A 185 -10.88 7.49 7.76
N ALA A 186 -11.50 8.32 8.61
CA ALA A 186 -11.13 8.45 10.01
C ALA A 186 -11.36 7.15 10.79
N LEU A 187 -12.48 6.47 10.52
CA LEU A 187 -12.81 5.18 11.14
C LEU A 187 -11.95 4.05 10.56
N ILE A 188 -11.77 4.00 9.24
CA ILE A 188 -10.86 3.04 8.59
C ILE A 188 -9.42 3.24 9.10
N GLY A 189 -9.02 4.51 9.28
CA GLY A 189 -7.72 4.89 9.84
C GLY A 189 -7.48 4.35 11.24
N VAL A 190 -8.52 4.15 12.06
CA VAL A 190 -8.37 3.47 13.37
C VAL A 190 -7.96 2.02 13.17
N GLY A 191 -8.57 1.32 12.21
CA GLY A 191 -8.18 -0.04 11.81
C GLY A 191 -6.74 -0.08 11.31
N GLU A 192 -6.37 0.82 10.40
CA GLU A 192 -4.99 0.96 9.89
C GLU A 192 -3.99 1.15 11.04
N ALA A 193 -4.30 2.03 11.98
CA ALA A 193 -3.44 2.36 13.11
C ALA A 193 -3.27 1.17 14.06
N LEU A 194 -4.36 0.44 14.37
CA LEU A 194 -4.31 -0.77 15.18
C LEU A 194 -3.49 -1.87 14.50
N ILE A 195 -3.74 -2.14 13.21
CA ILE A 195 -3.00 -3.17 12.46
C ILE A 195 -1.52 -2.80 12.39
N THR A 196 -1.19 -1.54 12.05
CA THR A 196 0.19 -1.05 12.01
C THR A 196 0.88 -1.23 13.37
N GLY A 197 0.22 -0.82 14.46
CA GLY A 197 0.75 -0.97 15.81
C GLY A 197 0.96 -2.43 16.21
N SER A 198 0.00 -3.31 15.93
CA SER A 198 0.08 -4.75 16.24
C SER A 198 1.20 -5.45 15.47
N VAL A 199 1.30 -5.21 14.15
CA VAL A 199 2.36 -5.80 13.32
C VAL A 199 3.73 -5.30 13.76
N LEU A 200 3.90 -3.99 13.96
CA LEU A 200 5.17 -3.45 14.44
C LEU A 200 5.55 -3.97 15.82
N SER A 201 4.58 -4.12 16.73
CA SER A 201 4.82 -4.70 18.07
C SER A 201 5.29 -6.15 18.00
N PHE A 202 4.64 -6.95 17.14
CA PHE A 202 5.03 -8.34 16.91
C PHE A 202 6.43 -8.43 16.31
N VAL A 203 6.73 -7.63 15.28
CA VAL A 203 8.06 -7.58 14.66
C VAL A 203 9.11 -7.15 15.67
N LEU A 204 8.88 -6.09 16.45
CA LEU A 204 9.82 -5.63 17.49
C LEU A 204 10.11 -6.69 18.56
N SER A 205 9.10 -7.48 18.93
CA SER A 205 9.24 -8.52 19.94
C SER A 205 10.02 -9.75 19.45
N ARG A 206 10.09 -9.97 18.14
CA ARG A 206 10.76 -11.15 17.53
C ARG A 206 12.06 -10.81 16.80
N ARG A 207 12.14 -9.61 16.24
CA ARG A 207 13.19 -9.09 15.36
C ARG A 207 13.40 -7.58 15.60
N PRO A 208 13.83 -7.17 16.80
CA PRO A 208 14.07 -5.77 17.11
C PRO A 208 15.14 -5.13 16.22
N ASP A 209 16.02 -5.95 15.61
CA ASP A 209 17.04 -5.54 14.66
C ASP A 209 16.48 -4.87 13.38
N LEU A 210 15.24 -5.16 13.02
CA LEU A 210 14.62 -4.64 11.79
C LEU A 210 14.08 -3.22 11.93
N ILE A 211 13.82 -2.75 13.15
CA ILE A 211 13.32 -1.40 13.42
C ILE A 211 14.42 -0.69 14.21
N SER A 212 15.56 -0.52 13.55
CA SER A 212 16.74 0.08 14.15
C SER A 212 16.64 1.60 14.12
N ILE A 213 16.78 2.18 15.31
CA ILE A 213 17.01 3.61 15.56
C ILE A 213 18.24 4.03 14.73
N PRO A 214 18.23 5.22 14.07
CA PRO A 214 19.39 5.68 13.30
C PRO A 214 20.68 5.58 14.13
N GLY A 215 21.64 4.76 13.68
CA GLY A 215 22.97 4.60 14.30
C GLY A 215 23.33 3.21 14.84
N ALA A 216 22.40 2.25 14.92
CA ALA A 216 22.70 0.88 15.38
C ALA A 216 22.66 -0.12 14.22
N ALA A 217 23.75 -0.24 13.46
CA ALA A 217 23.91 -1.28 12.44
C ALA A 217 24.14 -2.64 13.11
N SER A 218 23.08 -3.29 13.59
CA SER A 218 23.18 -4.71 13.96
C SER A 218 23.18 -5.55 12.68
N PRO A 219 24.11 -6.51 12.51
CA PRO A 219 24.10 -7.39 11.35
C PRO A 219 22.81 -8.21 11.36
N ILE A 220 21.93 -7.95 10.38
CA ILE A 220 20.69 -8.70 10.17
C ILE A 220 21.07 -10.13 9.79
N THR A 221 21.05 -11.03 10.76
CA THR A 221 21.18 -12.48 10.52
C THR A 221 19.84 -13.03 10.04
N ASN A 222 19.87 -14.07 9.20
CA ASN A 222 18.67 -14.82 8.76
C ASN A 222 17.60 -14.00 8.00
N VAL A 223 18.02 -13.11 7.09
CA VAL A 223 17.11 -12.37 6.19
C VAL A 223 16.20 -13.30 5.40
N SER A 224 16.75 -14.40 4.85
CA SER A 224 15.99 -15.36 4.04
C SER A 224 14.86 -16.01 4.83
N GLN A 225 15.10 -16.39 6.09
CA GLN A 225 14.07 -16.95 6.97
C GLN A 225 12.98 -15.93 7.28
N PHE A 226 13.36 -14.66 7.53
CA PHE A 226 12.39 -13.60 7.77
C PHE A 226 11.54 -13.31 6.52
N VAL A 227 12.17 -13.21 5.35
CA VAL A 227 11.50 -13.08 4.05
C VAL A 227 10.53 -14.23 3.82
N MET A 228 10.97 -15.47 4.05
CA MET A 228 10.13 -16.65 3.92
C MET A 228 8.95 -16.61 4.90
N ALA A 229 9.19 -16.27 6.17
CA ALA A 229 8.14 -16.14 7.17
C ALA A 229 7.10 -15.07 6.80
N GLY A 230 7.55 -13.92 6.28
CA GLY A 230 6.65 -12.85 5.82
C GLY A 230 5.84 -13.26 4.59
N VAL A 231 6.46 -13.92 3.60
CA VAL A 231 5.74 -14.44 2.43
C VAL A 231 4.72 -15.50 2.84
N VAL A 232 5.10 -16.46 3.70
CA VAL A 232 4.17 -17.46 4.25
C VAL A 232 3.05 -16.79 5.04
N GLY A 233 3.35 -15.76 5.82
CA GLY A 233 2.35 -14.96 6.53
C GLY A 233 1.38 -14.26 5.58
N GLY A 234 1.88 -13.63 4.51
CA GLY A 234 1.04 -13.03 3.47
C GLY A 234 0.15 -14.05 2.77
N LEU A 235 0.69 -15.23 2.45
CA LEU A 235 -0.09 -16.34 1.89
C LEU A 235 -1.15 -16.84 2.86
N ALA A 236 -0.86 -16.91 4.16
CA ALA A 236 -1.83 -17.29 5.17
C ALA A 236 -2.95 -16.24 5.29
N ILE A 237 -2.62 -14.95 5.25
CA ILE A 237 -3.61 -13.86 5.21
C ILE A 237 -4.50 -14.01 3.96
N ALA A 238 -3.91 -14.19 2.78
CA ALA A 238 -4.65 -14.36 1.53
C ALA A 238 -5.52 -15.62 1.53
N ALA A 239 -5.03 -16.74 2.05
CA ALA A 239 -5.76 -18.00 2.03
C ALA A 239 -6.90 -18.04 3.05
N ILE A 240 -6.69 -17.48 4.25
CA ILE A 240 -7.57 -17.65 5.41
C ILE A 240 -8.44 -16.41 5.67
N LEU A 241 -7.84 -15.21 5.59
CA LEU A 241 -8.53 -13.97 5.98
C LEU A 241 -9.21 -13.28 4.80
N ALA A 242 -8.63 -13.31 3.59
CA ALA A 242 -9.24 -12.67 2.42
C ALA A 242 -10.67 -13.18 2.10
N PRO A 243 -10.99 -14.48 2.28
CA PRO A 243 -12.37 -14.94 2.06
C PRO A 243 -13.37 -14.49 3.12
N LEU A 244 -12.88 -13.93 4.24
CA LEU A 244 -13.71 -13.32 5.29
C LEU A 244 -13.89 -11.82 5.06
N LYS A 245 -13.55 -11.30 3.87
CA LYS A 245 -13.73 -9.88 3.53
C LYS A 245 -15.20 -9.48 3.68
N SER A 246 -15.42 -8.21 4.04
CA SER A 246 -16.74 -7.60 4.02
C SER A 246 -17.24 -7.41 2.58
N ASP A 247 -18.53 -7.68 2.37
CA ASP A 247 -19.25 -7.38 1.12
C ASP A 247 -19.72 -5.91 1.02
N TYR A 248 -19.52 -5.11 2.06
CA TYR A 248 -19.85 -3.68 2.01
C TYR A 248 -18.88 -2.93 1.10
N PRO A 249 -19.36 -1.90 0.38
CA PRO A 249 -18.50 -1.07 -0.44
C PRO A 249 -17.41 -0.43 0.41
N ASP A 250 -16.25 -0.22 -0.21
CA ASP A 250 -15.14 0.47 0.45
C ASP A 250 -15.52 1.93 0.78
N GLY A 251 -14.72 2.58 1.62
CA GLY A 251 -14.99 3.95 2.04
C GLY A 251 -15.17 4.96 0.89
N LEU A 252 -14.48 4.81 -0.24
CA LEU A 252 -14.64 5.69 -1.41
C LEU A 252 -15.87 5.27 -2.24
N ASP A 253 -16.02 3.98 -2.52
CA ASP A 253 -17.15 3.42 -3.25
C ASP A 253 -18.49 3.75 -2.56
N GLN A 254 -18.51 3.76 -1.23
CA GLN A 254 -19.70 4.21 -0.48
C GLN A 254 -19.99 5.69 -0.74
N VAL A 255 -18.97 6.56 -0.72
CA VAL A 255 -19.17 8.00 -1.01
C VAL A 255 -19.67 8.17 -2.44
N VAL A 256 -19.11 7.41 -3.38
CA VAL A 256 -19.55 7.41 -4.78
C VAL A 256 -21.04 7.10 -4.87
N GLN A 257 -21.49 5.98 -4.29
CA GLN A 257 -22.90 5.56 -4.27
C GLN A 257 -23.81 6.59 -3.61
N GLN A 258 -23.38 7.20 -2.50
CA GLN A 258 -24.21 8.17 -1.77
C GLN A 258 -24.34 9.53 -2.47
N THR A 259 -23.42 9.84 -3.38
CA THR A 259 -23.36 11.15 -4.05
C THR A 259 -23.71 11.07 -5.53
N GLY A 260 -23.99 9.88 -6.05
CA GLY A 260 -24.35 9.66 -7.45
C GLY A 260 -23.16 9.72 -8.41
N MET A 261 -21.93 9.62 -7.89
CA MET A 261 -20.71 9.65 -8.73
C MET A 261 -20.55 8.37 -9.55
N GLU A 262 -21.30 7.30 -9.26
CA GLU A 262 -21.20 6.02 -9.97
C GLU A 262 -21.47 6.16 -11.47
N ALA A 263 -22.33 7.11 -11.86
CA ALA A 263 -22.65 7.38 -13.26
C ALA A 263 -21.43 7.82 -14.10
N ARG A 264 -20.32 8.20 -13.44
CA ARG A 264 -19.06 8.55 -14.10
C ARG A 264 -18.07 7.40 -14.20
N GLN A 265 -18.31 6.28 -13.52
CA GLN A 265 -17.36 5.16 -13.52
C GLN A 265 -17.31 4.51 -14.90
N ILE A 266 -16.10 4.28 -15.39
CA ILE A 266 -15.85 3.50 -16.59
C ILE A 266 -15.62 2.06 -16.14
N GLU A 267 -16.57 1.19 -16.46
CA GLU A 267 -16.41 -0.24 -16.23
C GLU A 267 -15.41 -0.83 -17.23
N ARG A 268 -14.55 -1.70 -16.73
CA ARG A 268 -13.61 -2.48 -17.54
C ARG A 268 -13.86 -3.96 -17.27
N ASP A 269 -14.32 -4.65 -18.30
CA ASP A 269 -14.61 -6.07 -18.26
C ASP A 269 -13.51 -6.92 -18.90
N GLY A 270 -13.47 -8.20 -18.53
CA GLY A 270 -12.64 -9.20 -19.19
C GLY A 270 -11.24 -9.40 -18.58
N LEU A 271 -11.01 -8.93 -17.36
CA LEU A 271 -9.80 -9.28 -16.60
C LEU A 271 -9.92 -10.66 -15.95
N VAL A 272 -8.80 -11.39 -15.90
CA VAL A 272 -8.74 -12.79 -15.44
C VAL A 272 -9.16 -12.94 -13.96
N PHE A 273 -8.90 -11.94 -13.12
CA PHE A 273 -9.21 -11.97 -11.68
C PHE A 273 -10.08 -10.78 -11.23
N GLN A 274 -10.99 -10.31 -12.09
CA GLN A 274 -11.84 -9.15 -11.82
C GLN A 274 -12.54 -9.30 -10.44
N GLY A 275 -12.38 -8.29 -9.57
CA GLY A 275 -12.98 -8.30 -8.23
C GLY A 275 -12.41 -9.35 -7.27
N TYR A 276 -11.23 -9.91 -7.58
CA TYR A 276 -10.63 -11.05 -6.89
C TYR A 276 -11.42 -12.35 -7.03
N GLU A 277 -12.23 -12.47 -8.07
CA GLU A 277 -12.95 -13.69 -8.41
C GLU A 277 -12.28 -14.41 -9.59
N LEU A 278 -12.25 -15.74 -9.54
CA LEU A 278 -11.82 -16.59 -10.64
C LEU A 278 -13.04 -17.01 -11.46
N PRO A 279 -12.98 -16.98 -12.80
CA PRO A 279 -14.07 -17.44 -13.66
C PRO A 279 -14.15 -18.97 -13.63
N LEU A 280 -14.72 -19.52 -12.55
CA LEU A 280 -14.94 -20.96 -12.35
C LEU A 280 -16.37 -21.36 -12.74
N PRO A 281 -16.59 -22.59 -13.24
CA PRO A 281 -17.93 -23.11 -13.53
C PRO A 281 -18.84 -23.05 -12.30
N SER A 282 -20.11 -22.68 -12.48
CA SER A 282 -21.06 -22.50 -11.38
C SER A 282 -21.46 -23.82 -10.73
N GLY A 283 -21.42 -23.85 -9.38
CA GLY A 283 -21.93 -24.95 -8.56
C GLY A 283 -21.02 -25.31 -7.39
N PHE A 284 -21.42 -24.90 -6.17
CA PHE A 284 -20.84 -25.20 -4.85
C PHE A 284 -19.73 -24.27 -4.32
N GLY A 285 -20.07 -23.26 -3.50
CA GLY A 285 -19.14 -22.60 -2.56
C GLY A 285 -17.82 -22.02 -3.12
N TRP A 286 -17.66 -21.96 -4.44
CA TRP A 286 -16.38 -21.64 -5.09
C TRP A 286 -15.96 -20.18 -4.90
N SER A 287 -16.83 -19.26 -4.51
CA SER A 287 -16.47 -17.83 -4.35
C SER A 287 -15.42 -17.61 -3.26
N THR A 288 -15.54 -18.33 -2.13
CA THR A 288 -14.56 -18.33 -1.04
C THR A 288 -13.22 -18.87 -1.51
N LEU A 289 -13.22 -20.03 -2.19
CA LEU A 289 -12.01 -20.65 -2.74
C LEU A 289 -11.39 -19.80 -3.85
N ALA A 290 -12.20 -19.18 -4.70
CA ALA A 290 -11.78 -18.29 -5.75
C ALA A 290 -11.07 -17.06 -5.18
N THR A 291 -11.62 -16.45 -4.13
CA THR A 291 -11.00 -15.32 -3.41
C THR A 291 -9.67 -15.74 -2.78
N SER A 292 -9.61 -16.90 -2.12
CA SER A 292 -8.35 -17.43 -1.57
C SER A 292 -7.29 -17.63 -2.67
N LEU A 293 -7.67 -18.25 -3.79
CA LEU A 293 -6.75 -18.54 -4.90
C LEU A 293 -6.29 -17.26 -5.60
N ALA A 294 -7.20 -16.33 -5.85
CA ALA A 294 -6.88 -15.01 -6.41
C ALA A 294 -5.89 -14.28 -5.50
N GLY A 295 -6.10 -14.31 -4.18
CA GLY A 295 -5.18 -13.72 -3.21
C GLY A 295 -3.82 -14.39 -3.17
N ILE A 296 -3.77 -15.72 -3.10
CA ILE A 296 -2.52 -16.49 -3.14
C ILE A 296 -1.72 -16.16 -4.41
N LEU A 297 -2.39 -16.19 -5.58
CA LEU A 297 -1.75 -15.89 -6.86
C LEU A 297 -1.25 -14.45 -6.89
N GLY A 298 -2.07 -13.48 -6.46
CA GLY A 298 -1.66 -12.08 -6.38
C GLY A 298 -0.46 -11.85 -5.48
N THR A 299 -0.45 -12.44 -4.27
CA THR A 299 0.68 -12.39 -3.33
C THR A 299 1.96 -12.96 -3.97
N LEU A 300 1.87 -14.10 -4.65
CA LEU A 300 3.03 -14.71 -5.34
C LEU A 300 3.51 -13.87 -6.53
N VAL A 301 2.59 -13.30 -7.30
CA VAL A 301 2.91 -12.43 -8.44
C VAL A 301 3.60 -11.16 -7.96
N VAL A 302 3.09 -10.50 -6.93
CA VAL A 302 3.73 -9.31 -6.33
C VAL A 302 5.16 -9.65 -5.88
N PHE A 303 5.34 -10.75 -5.14
CA PHE A 303 6.67 -11.19 -4.71
C PHE A 303 7.60 -11.47 -5.91
N GLY A 304 7.10 -12.21 -6.90
CA GLY A 304 7.85 -12.61 -8.09
C GLY A 304 8.30 -11.41 -8.93
N ILE A 305 7.40 -10.44 -9.16
CA ILE A 305 7.72 -9.21 -9.90
C ILE A 305 8.75 -8.39 -9.13
N ALA A 306 8.60 -8.23 -7.81
CA ALA A 306 9.57 -7.50 -6.99
C ALA A 306 10.98 -8.11 -7.09
N MET A 307 11.07 -9.45 -7.02
CA MET A 307 12.33 -10.17 -7.18
C MET A 307 12.92 -10.03 -8.59
N GLY A 308 12.07 -10.09 -9.62
CA GLY A 308 12.47 -9.89 -11.02
C GLY A 308 13.02 -8.47 -11.28
N LEU A 309 12.28 -7.45 -10.86
CA LEU A 309 12.69 -6.05 -10.98
C LEU A 309 13.98 -5.77 -10.21
N GLY A 310 14.12 -6.32 -9.01
CA GLY A 310 15.33 -6.15 -8.21
C GLY A 310 16.56 -6.84 -8.80
N LYS A 311 16.42 -8.03 -9.41
CA LYS A 311 17.51 -8.67 -10.16
C LYS A 311 17.90 -7.84 -11.39
N GLY A 312 16.93 -7.35 -12.16
CA GLY A 312 17.18 -6.51 -13.34
C GLY A 312 17.83 -5.17 -12.99
N ALA A 313 17.45 -4.55 -11.88
CA ALA A 313 18.04 -3.29 -11.42
C ALA A 313 19.52 -3.43 -11.02
N ARG A 314 19.93 -4.60 -10.53
CA ARG A 314 21.33 -4.90 -10.18
C ARG A 314 22.21 -5.16 -11.38
N TRP A 315 21.65 -5.71 -12.46
CA TRP A 315 22.40 -5.97 -13.70
C TRP A 315 23.00 -4.68 -14.30
N ASN A 316 22.34 -3.54 -14.11
CA ASN A 316 22.73 -2.27 -14.71
C ASN A 316 23.58 -1.36 -13.80
N LEU A 317 24.06 -1.84 -12.65
CA LEU A 317 25.00 -1.10 -11.82
C LEU A 317 26.43 -1.53 -12.15
N PRO A 318 27.36 -0.61 -12.47
CA PRO A 318 28.77 -0.96 -12.53
C PRO A 318 29.18 -1.48 -11.16
N VAL A 319 29.80 -2.66 -11.12
CA VAL A 319 30.43 -3.19 -9.90
C VAL A 319 31.52 -2.19 -9.53
N ILE A 320 31.28 -1.38 -8.49
CA ILE A 320 32.34 -0.61 -7.88
C ILE A 320 33.14 -1.63 -7.09
N GLU A 321 34.22 -2.15 -7.67
CA GLU A 321 35.21 -2.93 -6.94
C GLU A 321 35.67 -2.07 -5.76
N SER A 322 35.30 -2.50 -4.55
CA SER A 322 35.88 -1.95 -3.33
C SER A 322 37.38 -2.16 -3.41
N GLY A 323 38.12 -1.08 -3.64
CA GLY A 323 39.57 -1.11 -3.76
C GLY A 323 40.18 -1.87 -2.59
N GLU A 324 40.97 -2.89 -2.91
CA GLU A 324 41.83 -3.54 -1.93
C GLU A 324 42.68 -2.46 -1.23
N PRO A 325 42.90 -2.58 0.08
CA PRO A 325 43.94 -1.80 0.72
C PRO A 325 45.27 -2.36 0.19
N HIS A 326 45.83 -1.70 -0.83
CA HIS A 326 47.23 -1.91 -1.19
C HIS A 326 48.08 -1.50 0.01
N GLY A 327 48.45 -2.51 0.79
CA GLY A 327 49.53 -2.40 1.75
C GLY A 327 50.81 -2.03 1.00
N ARG A 328 51.46 -0.98 1.50
CA ARG A 328 52.90 -0.81 1.62
C ARG A 328 53.16 0.32 2.60
#